data_AF-A0A935HLN3-F1
#
_entry.id   AF-A0A935HLN3-F1
#
_cell.length_a   1.000
_cell.length_b   1.000
_cell.length_c   1.000
_cell.angle_alpha   90.00
_cell.angle_beta   90.00
_cell.angle_gamma   90.00
#
_symmetry.space_group_name_H-M   'P 1'
#
loop_
_entity.id
_entity.type
_entity.pdbx_description
1 polymer ?
#
loop_
_entity_poly.entity_id
_entity_poly.type
_entity_poly.pdbx_seq_one_letter_code
_entity_poly.pdbx_strand_id
1 'polypeptide(L)'
;MERSDCFWQIDHFGKVRTGKIMQYDATTGKRVKEPYRLIQWVHTALNLKDFSLSQCLFGLHFIAENGSENKPIAIVESEKTAIIASVFLPKYIWMATGGKEGLTAERLQPLAGRKVILFPDLNGFELWKEKAKHLINVSDITVSDYLQKRVSESEVKQGYDLADYLTNLPLYYPKEWSQPLPANNVNDRWRLINSICNLETAINSDDGETVLKQIDRIYSFFPDKETDLPIDLFRQYAPKALSIILN
;
A
#
# COMPACT_ATOMS: atom_id res chain seq x y z
N MET A 1 -11.58 -1.31 18.88
CA MET A 1 -10.80 -1.52 17.63
C MET A 1 -9.96 -0.27 17.32
N GLU A 2 -9.23 0.27 18.30
CA GLU A 2 -8.79 1.68 18.22
C GLU A 2 -7.61 1.99 17.30
N ARG A 3 -6.92 1.00 16.69
CA ARG A 3 -5.79 1.24 15.78
C ARG A 3 -5.62 0.18 14.70
N SER A 4 -6.67 -0.07 13.91
CA SER A 4 -6.57 -0.97 12.74
C SER A 4 -6.48 -0.19 11.44
N ASP A 5 -5.61 -0.61 10.55
CA ASP A 5 -5.45 -0.11 9.19
C ASP A 5 -6.29 -0.96 8.24
N CYS A 6 -7.10 -0.31 7.41
CA CYS A 6 -7.75 -0.95 6.28
C CYS A 6 -6.91 -0.73 5.02
N PHE A 7 -6.76 -1.77 4.21
CA PHE A 7 -6.16 -1.71 2.87
C PHE A 7 -7.22 -2.12 1.85
N TRP A 8 -7.73 -1.13 1.11
CA TRP A 8 -8.79 -1.35 0.14
C TRP A 8 -8.25 -1.97 -1.16
N GLN A 9 -8.96 -3.01 -1.61
CA GLN A 9 -8.80 -3.57 -2.95
C GLN A 9 -9.81 -2.86 -3.85
N ILE A 10 -9.33 -1.96 -4.69
CA ILE A 10 -10.13 -1.19 -5.65
C ILE A 10 -9.66 -1.60 -7.04
N ASP A 11 -10.59 -2.02 -7.89
CA ASP A 11 -10.25 -2.46 -9.23
C ASP A 11 -9.93 -1.31 -10.18
N HIS A 12 -9.56 -1.66 -11.41
CA HIS A 12 -9.19 -0.69 -12.46
C HIS A 12 -10.39 0.13 -12.99
N PHE A 13 -11.62 -0.19 -12.60
CA PHE A 13 -12.81 0.61 -12.86
C PHE A 13 -13.15 1.54 -11.69
N GLY A 14 -12.33 1.58 -10.64
CA GLY A 14 -12.57 2.37 -9.43
C GLY A 14 -13.60 1.74 -8.48
N LYS A 15 -13.97 0.47 -8.67
CA LYS A 15 -14.94 -0.21 -7.79
C LYS A 15 -14.25 -0.82 -6.59
N VAL A 16 -14.72 -0.50 -5.39
CA VAL A 16 -14.29 -1.15 -4.15
C VAL A 16 -14.73 -2.61 -4.17
N ARG A 17 -13.76 -3.52 -4.10
CA ARG A 17 -13.97 -4.96 -4.15
C ARG A 17 -13.96 -5.62 -2.79
N THR A 18 -13.06 -5.20 -1.91
CA THR A 18 -13.03 -5.60 -0.50
C THR A 18 -12.02 -4.73 0.24
N GLY A 19 -11.90 -4.93 1.56
CA GLY A 19 -10.84 -4.30 2.35
C GLY A 19 -10.24 -5.29 3.34
N LYS A 20 -8.93 -5.21 3.52
CA LYS A 20 -8.19 -6.04 4.48
C LYS A 20 -7.85 -5.18 5.69
N ILE A 21 -8.39 -5.55 6.85
CA ILE A 21 -8.19 -4.87 8.12
C ILE A 21 -7.04 -5.58 8.85
N MET A 22 -6.02 -4.82 9.25
CA MET A 22 -4.86 -5.33 9.99
C MET A 22 -4.43 -4.36 11.09
N GLN A 23 -3.92 -4.89 12.20
CA GLN A 23 -3.35 -4.08 13.27
C GLN A 23 -1.84 -3.93 13.14
N TYR A 24 -1.34 -2.71 13.30
CA TYR A 24 0.07 -2.38 13.38
C TYR A 24 0.39 -1.73 14.72
N ASP A 25 1.57 -2.04 15.25
CA ASP A 25 2.11 -1.42 16.44
C ASP A 25 2.51 0.03 16.11
N ALA A 26 1.95 0.98 16.87
CA ALA A 26 2.10 2.41 16.60
C ALA A 26 3.56 2.87 16.64
N THR A 27 4.39 2.27 17.50
CA THR A 27 5.76 2.70 17.75
C THR A 27 6.73 2.13 16.72
N THR A 28 6.61 0.83 16.45
CA THR A 28 7.54 0.08 15.62
C THR A 28 7.11 0.02 14.15
N GLY A 29 5.84 0.32 13.86
CA GLY A 29 5.25 0.11 12.54
C GLY A 29 5.12 -1.36 12.14
N LYS A 30 5.48 -2.30 13.01
CA LYS A 30 5.41 -3.75 12.72
C LYS A 30 3.99 -4.25 12.90
N ARG A 31 3.64 -5.26 12.11
CA ARG A 31 2.32 -5.90 12.21
C ARG A 31 2.21 -6.64 13.53
N VAL A 32 1.09 -6.45 14.24
CA VAL A 32 0.78 -7.19 15.47
C VAL A 32 0.37 -8.63 15.10
N LYS A 33 1.10 -9.62 15.62
CA LYS A 33 0.88 -11.05 15.35
C LYS A 33 0.42 -11.83 16.58
N GLU A 34 0.61 -11.28 17.77
CA GLU A 34 0.31 -11.89 19.08
C GLU A 34 -0.73 -11.07 19.85
N PRO A 35 -1.61 -11.70 20.65
CA PRO A 35 -1.71 -13.16 20.89
C PRO A 35 -2.35 -13.95 19.73
N TYR A 36 -2.90 -13.27 18.73
CA TYR A 36 -3.37 -13.89 17.49
C TYR A 36 -3.31 -12.90 16.32
N ARG A 37 -3.29 -13.43 15.09
CA ARG A 37 -3.32 -12.62 13.88
C ARG A 37 -4.66 -11.90 13.77
N LEU A 38 -4.64 -10.60 14.02
CA LEU A 38 -5.76 -9.71 13.76
C LEU A 38 -5.80 -9.33 12.27
N ILE A 39 -6.12 -10.29 11.41
CA ILE A 39 -6.59 -10.00 10.05
C ILE A 39 -8.09 -10.18 10.05
N GLN A 40 -8.80 -9.16 9.59
CA GLN A 40 -10.21 -9.27 9.29
C GLN A 40 -10.47 -8.72 7.88
N TRP A 41 -11.50 -9.23 7.22
CA TRP A 41 -11.96 -8.63 5.97
C TRP A 41 -13.15 -7.74 6.25
N VAL A 42 -13.24 -6.60 5.56
CA VAL A 42 -14.32 -5.62 5.73
C VAL A 42 -15.69 -6.28 5.57
N HIS A 43 -15.88 -7.12 4.55
CA HIS A 43 -17.16 -7.79 4.32
C HIS A 43 -17.57 -8.72 5.48
N THR A 44 -16.60 -9.36 6.14
CA THR A 44 -16.84 -10.14 7.36
C THR A 44 -17.14 -9.25 8.56
N ALA A 45 -16.38 -8.16 8.73
CA ALA A 45 -16.56 -7.21 9.83
C ALA A 45 -17.92 -6.50 9.79
N LEU A 46 -18.39 -6.18 8.60
CA LEU A 46 -19.69 -5.55 8.35
C LEU A 46 -20.84 -6.55 8.22
N ASN A 47 -20.56 -7.87 8.32
CA ASN A 47 -21.54 -8.93 8.18
C ASN A 47 -22.40 -8.80 6.90
N LEU A 48 -21.75 -8.50 5.77
CA LEU A 48 -22.43 -8.29 4.49
C LEU A 48 -22.99 -9.62 3.98
N LYS A 49 -24.33 -9.70 3.87
CA LYS A 49 -25.03 -10.86 3.29
C LYS A 49 -24.83 -10.89 1.77
N ASP A 50 -24.79 -12.10 1.20
CA ASP A 50 -24.67 -12.34 -0.24
C ASP A 50 -23.45 -11.67 -0.92
N PHE A 51 -22.39 -11.42 -0.13
CA PHE A 51 -21.18 -10.78 -0.63
C PHE A 51 -20.36 -11.75 -1.51
N SER A 52 -20.19 -11.38 -2.78
CA SER A 52 -19.30 -12.10 -3.71
C SER A 52 -17.88 -11.53 -3.62
N LEU A 53 -16.97 -12.32 -3.05
CA LEU A 53 -15.56 -11.93 -2.94
C LEU A 53 -14.90 -11.96 -4.33
N SER A 54 -14.45 -10.79 -4.80
CA SER A 54 -13.74 -10.63 -6.07
C SER A 54 -12.46 -9.84 -5.83
N GLN A 55 -11.38 -10.52 -5.48
CA GLN A 55 -10.15 -9.85 -5.05
C GLN A 55 -9.34 -9.31 -6.23
N CYS A 56 -8.79 -8.11 -6.06
CA CYS A 56 -7.82 -7.53 -6.98
C CYS A 56 -6.54 -7.13 -6.23
N LEU A 57 -5.53 -6.67 -6.96
CA LEU A 57 -4.32 -6.13 -6.35
C LEU A 57 -4.65 -4.85 -5.58
N PHE A 58 -4.04 -4.68 -4.41
CA PHE A 58 -3.97 -3.36 -3.78
C PHE A 58 -3.23 -2.40 -4.71
N GLY A 59 -3.73 -1.18 -4.87
CA GLY A 59 -3.15 -0.18 -5.80
C GLY A 59 -3.50 -0.39 -7.27
N LEU A 60 -4.36 -1.34 -7.63
CA LEU A 60 -4.72 -1.59 -9.04
C LEU A 60 -5.36 -0.37 -9.73
N HIS A 61 -6.22 0.37 -9.03
CA HIS A 61 -6.87 1.58 -9.53
C HIS A 61 -5.90 2.65 -10.08
N PHE A 62 -4.64 2.67 -9.64
CA PHE A 62 -3.63 3.62 -10.13
C PHE A 62 -3.25 3.44 -11.61
N ILE A 63 -3.61 2.32 -12.26
CA ILE A 63 -3.31 2.12 -13.69
C ILE A 63 -4.18 2.97 -14.62
N ALA A 64 -5.27 3.55 -14.11
CA ALA A 64 -6.18 4.40 -14.87
C ALA A 64 -5.89 5.91 -14.67
N GLU A 65 -4.88 6.26 -13.87
CA GLU A 65 -4.50 7.66 -13.65
C GLU A 65 -3.77 8.24 -14.86
N ASN A 66 -3.99 9.53 -15.11
CA ASN A 66 -3.32 10.26 -16.19
C ASN A 66 -1.79 10.23 -16.01
N GLY A 67 -1.05 9.84 -17.06
CA GLY A 67 0.41 9.76 -17.02
C GLY A 67 0.95 8.46 -16.41
N SER A 68 0.08 7.49 -16.16
CA SER A 68 0.44 6.16 -15.66
C SER A 68 0.82 5.19 -16.78
N GLU A 69 0.54 5.48 -18.05
CA GLU A 69 0.56 4.53 -19.18
C GLU A 69 1.93 3.88 -19.37
N ASN A 70 2.99 4.69 -19.26
CA ASN A 70 4.37 4.26 -19.46
C ASN A 70 5.11 3.91 -18.17
N LYS A 71 4.47 4.09 -17.00
CA LYS A 71 5.12 3.75 -15.73
C LYS A 71 5.17 2.22 -15.56
N PRO A 72 6.34 1.64 -15.25
CA PRO A 72 6.45 0.23 -14.92
C PRO A 72 5.70 -0.08 -13.61
N ILE A 73 5.10 -1.26 -13.54
CA ILE A 73 4.36 -1.72 -12.38
C ILE A 73 5.30 -2.54 -11.50
N ALA A 74 5.32 -2.25 -10.20
CA ALA A 74 6.08 -2.99 -9.20
C ALA A 74 5.12 -3.69 -8.24
N ILE A 75 5.27 -5.00 -8.06
CA ILE A 75 4.37 -5.81 -7.23
C ILE A 75 5.14 -6.41 -6.05
N VAL A 76 4.61 -6.24 -4.84
CA VAL A 76 5.14 -6.80 -3.59
C VAL A 76 4.09 -7.66 -2.88
N GLU A 77 4.50 -8.38 -1.84
CA GLU A 77 3.55 -9.22 -1.08
C GLU A 77 2.58 -8.38 -0.23
N SER A 78 3.10 -7.38 0.49
CA SER A 78 2.34 -6.64 1.50
C SER A 78 1.92 -5.25 1.05
N GLU A 79 0.71 -4.86 1.42
CA GLU A 79 0.14 -3.56 1.11
C GLU A 79 0.96 -2.41 1.73
N LYS A 80 1.41 -2.59 2.98
CA LYS A 80 2.31 -1.65 3.65
C LYS A 80 3.60 -1.43 2.85
N THR A 81 4.20 -2.50 2.33
CA THR A 81 5.43 -2.45 1.54
C THR A 81 5.21 -1.66 0.25
N ALA A 82 4.06 -1.84 -0.42
CA ALA A 82 3.73 -1.09 -1.63
C ALA A 82 3.63 0.42 -1.33
N ILE A 83 2.99 0.81 -0.23
CA ILE A 83 2.87 2.22 0.16
C ILE A 83 4.26 2.80 0.47
N ILE A 84 5.08 2.13 1.29
CA ILE A 84 6.43 2.61 1.61
C ILE A 84 7.26 2.72 0.34
N ALA A 85 7.27 1.70 -0.51
CA ALA A 85 8.05 1.70 -1.73
C ALA A 85 7.62 2.78 -2.73
N SER A 86 6.34 3.16 -2.75
CA SER A 86 5.85 4.29 -3.56
C SER A 86 6.50 5.63 -3.20
N VAL A 87 6.91 5.81 -1.94
CA VAL A 87 7.60 7.02 -1.48
C VAL A 87 9.07 7.01 -1.92
N PHE A 88 9.76 5.88 -1.82
CA PHE A 88 11.19 5.77 -2.13
C PHE A 88 11.49 5.61 -3.61
N LEU A 89 10.56 5.00 -4.35
CA LEU A 89 10.72 4.63 -5.75
C LEU A 89 9.48 5.06 -6.56
N PRO A 90 9.20 6.37 -6.66
CA PRO A 90 7.97 6.91 -7.26
C PRO A 90 7.87 6.72 -8.79
N LYS A 91 8.95 6.23 -9.41
CA LYS A 91 8.97 5.86 -10.83
C LYS A 91 8.12 4.62 -11.16
N TYR A 92 7.74 3.83 -10.15
CA TYR A 92 6.87 2.67 -10.32
C TYR A 92 5.45 2.95 -9.84
N ILE A 93 4.48 2.25 -10.43
CA ILE A 93 3.15 2.06 -9.83
C ILE A 93 3.25 0.86 -8.90
N TRP A 94 3.12 1.07 -7.60
CA TRP A 94 3.26 0.01 -6.61
C TRP A 94 1.92 -0.67 -6.31
N MET A 95 1.93 -1.99 -6.35
CA MET A 95 0.79 -2.84 -6.04
C MET A 95 1.17 -3.94 -5.07
N ALA A 96 0.17 -4.53 -4.40
CA ALA A 96 0.40 -5.68 -3.54
C ALA A 96 -0.61 -6.81 -3.76
N THR A 97 -0.13 -8.03 -3.62
CA THR A 97 -0.95 -9.25 -3.71
C THR A 97 -1.70 -9.56 -2.41
N GLY A 98 -1.30 -8.93 -1.30
CA GLY A 98 -1.81 -9.19 0.04
C GLY A 98 -1.28 -10.48 0.69
N GLY A 99 -0.21 -11.04 0.13
CA GLY A 99 0.55 -12.21 0.61
C GLY A 99 1.12 -13.05 -0.54
N LYS A 100 2.11 -13.90 -0.25
CA LYS A 100 2.79 -14.78 -1.23
C LYS A 100 1.89 -15.59 -2.17
N GLU A 101 0.73 -16.03 -1.70
CA GLU A 101 -0.20 -16.82 -2.52
C GLU A 101 -1.08 -15.97 -3.43
N GLY A 102 -1.16 -14.66 -3.20
CA GLY A 102 -2.02 -13.76 -3.94
C GLY A 102 -1.52 -13.38 -5.34
N LEU A 103 -0.39 -13.92 -5.78
CA LEU A 103 0.12 -13.77 -7.15
C LEU A 103 -0.58 -14.81 -8.05
N THR A 104 -1.62 -14.39 -8.76
CA THR A 104 -2.44 -15.25 -9.63
C THR A 104 -2.65 -14.60 -11.00
N ALA A 105 -2.92 -15.42 -12.02
CA ALA A 105 -3.19 -14.94 -13.38
C ALA A 105 -4.40 -14.00 -13.43
N GLU A 106 -5.47 -14.35 -12.72
CA GLU A 106 -6.70 -13.55 -12.63
C GLU A 106 -6.43 -12.12 -12.14
N ARG A 107 -5.62 -11.96 -11.09
CA ARG A 107 -5.31 -10.64 -10.50
C ARG A 107 -4.35 -9.83 -11.36
N LEU A 108 -3.57 -10.48 -12.23
CA LEU A 108 -2.65 -9.84 -13.16
C LEU A 108 -3.29 -9.54 -14.52
N GLN A 109 -4.43 -10.13 -14.83
CA GLN A 109 -5.10 -9.95 -16.12
C GLN A 109 -5.32 -8.46 -16.48
N PRO A 110 -5.72 -7.57 -15.54
CA PRO A 110 -5.85 -6.15 -15.83
C PRO A 110 -4.53 -5.44 -16.21
N LEU A 111 -3.39 -6.09 -16.00
CA LEU A 111 -2.05 -5.55 -16.30
C LEU A 111 -1.52 -6.02 -17.66
N ALA A 112 -2.36 -6.66 -18.48
CA ALA A 112 -1.95 -7.15 -19.79
C ALA A 112 -1.31 -6.04 -20.65
N GLY A 113 -0.17 -6.36 -21.27
CA GLY A 113 0.61 -5.41 -22.07
C GLY A 113 1.42 -4.39 -21.25
N ARG A 114 1.36 -4.41 -19.92
CA ARG A 114 2.20 -3.58 -19.04
C ARG A 114 3.48 -4.31 -18.66
N LYS A 115 4.55 -3.54 -18.44
CA LYS A 115 5.79 -4.03 -17.84
C LYS A 115 5.60 -4.19 -16.34
N VAL A 116 5.70 -5.42 -15.85
CA VAL A 116 5.50 -5.81 -14.46
C VAL A 116 6.82 -6.32 -13.88
N ILE A 117 7.20 -5.80 -12.72
CA ILE A 117 8.39 -6.22 -11.98
C ILE A 117 7.94 -6.72 -10.61
N LEU A 118 8.19 -7.98 -10.32
CA LEU A 118 7.90 -8.58 -9.03
C LEU A 118 9.07 -8.35 -8.07
N PHE A 119 8.75 -7.89 -6.86
CA PHE A 119 9.68 -7.70 -5.75
C PHE A 119 9.26 -8.63 -4.60
N PRO A 120 9.56 -9.94 -4.71
CA PRO A 120 9.18 -10.91 -3.68
C PRO A 120 9.96 -10.70 -2.38
N ASP A 121 9.34 -11.07 -1.26
CA ASP A 121 10.04 -11.16 0.02
C ASP A 121 11.11 -12.28 -0.05
N LEU A 122 12.05 -12.29 0.90
CA LEU A 122 13.16 -13.24 0.92
C LEU A 122 12.69 -14.70 0.88
N ASN A 123 11.59 -15.02 1.58
CA ASN A 123 11.01 -16.37 1.61
C ASN A 123 10.01 -16.64 0.47
N GLY A 124 9.66 -15.62 -0.31
CA GLY A 124 8.74 -15.71 -1.46
C GLY A 124 9.46 -15.79 -2.82
N PHE A 125 10.77 -15.51 -2.86
CA PHE A 125 11.53 -15.34 -4.10
C PHE A 125 11.42 -16.53 -5.06
N GLU A 126 11.76 -17.74 -4.63
CA GLU A 126 11.71 -18.93 -5.50
C GLU A 126 10.28 -19.26 -5.93
N LEU A 127 9.30 -19.13 -5.03
CA LEU A 127 7.88 -19.35 -5.35
C LEU A 127 7.41 -18.39 -6.46
N TRP A 128 7.72 -17.10 -6.33
CA TRP A 128 7.32 -16.10 -7.31
C TRP A 128 8.08 -16.23 -8.61
N LYS A 129 9.35 -16.64 -8.57
CA LYS A 129 10.15 -16.97 -9.75
C LYS A 129 9.55 -18.12 -10.54
N GLU A 130 9.11 -19.19 -9.88
CA GLU A 130 8.39 -20.28 -10.55
C GLU A 130 7.03 -19.84 -11.07
N LYS A 131 6.22 -19.13 -10.27
CA LYS A 131 4.92 -18.59 -10.72
C LYS A 131 5.06 -17.68 -11.94
N ALA A 132 6.08 -16.82 -11.99
CA ALA A 132 6.32 -15.89 -13.09
C ALA A 132 6.50 -16.60 -14.44
N LYS A 133 7.13 -17.79 -14.47
CA LYS A 133 7.29 -18.58 -15.71
C LYS A 133 5.94 -18.94 -16.34
N HIS A 134 4.93 -19.17 -15.52
CA HIS A 134 3.58 -19.52 -15.96
C HIS A 134 2.70 -18.30 -16.26
N LEU A 135 3.13 -17.10 -15.88
CA LEU A 135 2.37 -15.86 -16.00
C LEU A 135 2.87 -14.96 -17.15
N ILE A 136 3.91 -15.39 -17.88
CA ILE A 136 4.51 -14.60 -18.97
C ILE A 136 3.54 -14.29 -20.13
N ASN A 137 2.52 -15.14 -20.32
CA ASN A 137 1.47 -14.91 -21.32
C ASN A 137 0.42 -13.88 -20.86
N VAL A 138 0.44 -13.48 -19.58
CA VAL A 138 -0.50 -12.49 -19.02
C VAL A 138 0.07 -11.08 -19.15
N SER A 139 1.35 -10.89 -18.80
CA SER A 139 2.04 -9.60 -18.86
C SER A 139 3.55 -9.80 -19.01
N ASP A 140 4.28 -8.76 -19.41
CA ASP A 140 5.76 -8.77 -19.43
C ASP A 140 6.28 -8.73 -17.98
N ILE A 141 6.52 -9.91 -17.40
CA ILE A 141 6.88 -10.10 -16.00
C ILE A 141 8.37 -10.37 -15.85
N THR A 142 9.02 -9.57 -15.01
CA THR A 142 10.38 -9.84 -14.52
C THR A 142 10.35 -10.03 -13.01
N VAL A 143 11.14 -10.97 -12.48
CA VAL A 143 11.34 -11.12 -11.03
C VAL A 143 12.64 -10.45 -10.62
N SER A 144 12.55 -9.46 -9.74
CA SER A 144 13.69 -8.71 -9.26
C SER A 144 14.38 -9.44 -8.11
N ASP A 145 15.70 -9.58 -8.20
CA ASP A 145 16.56 -10.05 -7.10
C ASP A 145 17.12 -8.89 -6.25
N TYR A 146 16.43 -7.74 -6.27
CA TYR A 146 16.93 -6.49 -5.70
C TYR A 146 17.18 -6.60 -4.20
N LEU A 147 16.23 -7.18 -3.46
CA LEU A 147 16.32 -7.39 -2.02
C LEU A 147 17.35 -8.47 -1.69
N GLN A 148 17.33 -9.58 -2.43
CA GLN A 148 18.18 -10.76 -2.22
C GLN A 148 19.68 -10.40 -2.32
N LYS A 149 20.03 -9.45 -3.19
CA LYS A 149 21.41 -8.97 -3.37
C LYS A 149 21.86 -7.93 -2.34
N ARG A 150 20.96 -7.42 -1.49
CA ARG A 150 21.21 -6.23 -0.63
C ARG A 150 21.05 -6.49 0.86
N VAL A 151 20.57 -7.66 1.26
CA VAL A 151 20.46 -8.06 2.65
C VAL A 151 21.64 -8.93 3.07
N SER A 152 22.09 -8.75 4.31
CA SER A 152 23.06 -9.59 5.01
C SER A 152 22.42 -10.87 5.57
N GLU A 153 23.24 -11.87 5.93
CA GLU A 153 22.74 -13.10 6.57
C GLU A 153 21.96 -12.84 7.87
N SER A 154 22.32 -11.80 8.61
CA SER A 154 21.63 -11.42 9.85
C SER A 154 20.23 -10.88 9.55
N GLU A 155 20.10 -10.03 8.53
CA GLU A 155 18.82 -9.47 8.08
C GLU A 155 17.91 -10.57 7.51
N VAL A 156 18.48 -11.54 6.77
CA VAL A 156 17.73 -12.72 6.30
C VAL A 156 17.13 -13.49 7.49
N LYS A 157 17.91 -13.74 8.55
CA LYS A 157 17.44 -14.44 9.76
C LYS A 157 16.35 -13.66 10.50
N GLN A 158 16.37 -12.33 10.43
CA GLN A 158 15.34 -11.46 11.01
C GLN A 158 14.07 -11.38 10.16
N GLY A 159 14.09 -11.93 8.94
CA GLY A 159 12.97 -11.89 8.01
C GLY A 159 12.77 -10.52 7.38
N TYR A 160 13.86 -9.80 7.08
CA TYR A 160 13.81 -8.50 6.41
C TYR A 160 12.98 -8.54 5.13
N ASP A 161 12.10 -7.56 4.98
CA ASP A 161 11.38 -7.33 3.72
C ASP A 161 11.90 -6.08 3.00
N LEU A 162 11.31 -5.78 1.84
CA LEU A 162 11.68 -4.61 1.06
C LEU A 162 11.40 -3.30 1.82
N ALA A 163 10.36 -3.24 2.64
CA ALA A 163 10.04 -2.04 3.40
C ALA A 163 11.10 -1.77 4.46
N ASP A 164 11.51 -2.80 5.21
CA ASP A 164 12.58 -2.71 6.21
C ASP A 164 13.86 -2.16 5.56
N TYR A 165 14.25 -2.73 4.41
CA TYR A 165 15.42 -2.27 3.66
C TYR A 165 15.30 -0.80 3.23
N LEU A 166 14.18 -0.41 2.60
CA LEU A 166 13.97 0.95 2.12
C LEU A 166 13.97 1.96 3.26
N THR A 167 13.35 1.63 4.40
CA THR A 167 13.28 2.54 5.56
C THR A 167 14.62 2.83 6.22
N ASN A 168 15.64 1.98 5.98
CA ASN A 168 17.02 2.22 6.42
C ASN A 168 17.83 3.08 5.43
N LEU A 169 17.34 3.28 4.21
CA LEU A 169 18.05 4.11 3.24
C LEU A 169 17.83 5.60 3.56
N PRO A 170 18.87 6.44 3.36
CA PRO A 170 18.66 7.87 3.32
C PRO A 170 17.68 8.21 2.20
N LEU A 171 16.55 8.83 2.55
CA LEU A 171 15.63 9.42 1.57
C LEU A 171 16.34 10.56 0.86
N TYR A 172 16.72 10.33 -0.39
CA TYR A 172 17.11 11.41 -1.29
C TYR A 172 15.84 12.04 -1.85
N TYR A 173 15.40 13.09 -1.16
CA TYR A 173 14.33 13.94 -1.63
C TYR A 173 14.72 14.59 -2.96
N PRO A 174 13.77 14.79 -3.90
CA PRO A 174 13.94 15.75 -4.98
C PRO A 174 14.39 17.09 -4.39
N LYS A 175 15.28 17.83 -5.05
CA LYS A 175 15.85 19.09 -4.51
C LYS A 175 14.78 20.14 -4.19
N GLU A 176 13.57 19.98 -4.72
CA GLU A 176 12.42 20.84 -4.46
C GLU A 176 11.75 20.58 -3.09
N TRP A 177 12.15 19.53 -2.36
CA TRP A 177 11.59 19.14 -1.06
C TRP A 177 12.59 19.48 0.05
N SER A 178 12.28 20.48 0.85
CA SER A 178 13.23 21.23 1.66
C SER A 178 13.67 20.59 2.99
N GLN A 179 13.78 19.24 3.10
CA GLN A 179 14.70 18.53 4.02
C GLN A 179 14.48 17.00 4.10
N PRO A 180 15.53 16.19 4.41
CA PRO A 180 15.40 14.77 4.65
C PRO A 180 14.71 14.44 5.99
N LEU A 181 13.54 13.79 5.94
CA LEU A 181 12.84 13.33 7.14
C LEU A 181 13.44 12.02 7.70
N PRO A 182 13.58 11.88 9.04
CA PRO A 182 14.03 10.66 9.70
C PRO A 182 13.05 9.49 9.53
N ALA A 183 13.53 8.24 9.65
CA ALA A 183 12.78 6.99 9.39
C ALA A 183 11.43 6.87 10.12
N ASN A 184 11.27 7.50 11.28
CA ASN A 184 10.00 7.54 12.02
C ASN A 184 8.90 8.25 11.20
N ASN A 185 9.25 9.29 10.45
CA ASN A 185 8.32 10.01 9.59
C ASN A 185 7.89 9.17 8.37
N VAL A 186 8.62 8.12 7.99
CA VAL A 186 8.20 7.19 6.92
C VAL A 186 7.06 6.30 7.41
N ASN A 187 7.15 5.83 8.65
CA ASN A 187 6.08 5.06 9.29
C ASN A 187 4.81 5.89 9.48
N ASP A 188 4.97 7.15 9.86
CA ASP A 188 3.84 8.07 9.97
C ASP A 188 3.29 8.46 8.59
N ARG A 189 4.14 8.58 7.57
CA ARG A 189 3.72 8.94 6.21
C ARG A 189 2.93 7.85 5.50
N TRP A 190 3.29 6.56 5.59
CA TRP A 190 2.45 5.52 4.98
C TRP A 190 1.09 5.42 5.68
N ARG A 191 1.04 5.63 7.00
CA ARG A 191 -0.22 5.66 7.76
C ARG A 191 -1.05 6.88 7.44
N LEU A 192 -0.42 8.03 7.22
CA LEU A 192 -1.07 9.23 6.74
C LEU A 192 -1.69 8.97 5.36
N ILE A 193 -0.92 8.50 4.39
CA ILE A 193 -1.42 8.13 3.05
C ILE A 193 -2.56 7.12 3.17
N ASN A 194 -2.41 6.08 4.00
CA ASN A 194 -3.46 5.10 4.22
C ASN A 194 -4.74 5.72 4.81
N SER A 195 -4.59 6.62 5.79
CA SER A 195 -5.71 7.33 6.42
C SER A 195 -6.41 8.27 5.42
N ILE A 196 -5.65 8.90 4.54
CA ILE A 196 -6.15 9.75 3.44
C ILE A 196 -6.96 8.91 2.44
N CYS A 197 -6.43 7.78 1.98
CA CYS A 197 -7.15 6.88 1.08
C CYS A 197 -8.42 6.30 1.74
N ASN A 198 -8.35 5.99 3.04
CA ASN A 198 -9.50 5.53 3.82
C ASN A 198 -10.57 6.61 3.97
N LEU A 199 -10.16 7.88 4.14
CA LEU A 199 -11.07 9.02 4.19
C LEU A 199 -11.80 9.21 2.86
N GLU A 200 -11.08 9.20 1.74
CA GLU A 200 -11.70 9.30 0.41
C GLU A 200 -12.69 8.16 0.16
N THR A 201 -12.33 6.94 0.56
CA THR A 201 -13.22 5.78 0.45
C THR A 201 -14.47 5.94 1.31
N ALA A 202 -14.31 6.37 2.57
CA ALA A 202 -15.41 6.59 3.50
C ALA A 202 -16.38 7.69 3.02
N ILE A 203 -15.85 8.76 2.44
CA ILE A 203 -16.64 9.82 1.79
C ILE A 203 -17.46 9.25 0.63
N ASN A 204 -16.83 8.45 -0.24
CA ASN A 204 -17.53 7.87 -1.39
C ASN A 204 -18.60 6.83 -0.99
N SER A 205 -18.55 6.33 0.24
CA SER A 205 -19.54 5.40 0.80
C SER A 205 -20.52 6.04 1.79
N ASP A 206 -20.55 7.38 1.92
CA ASP A 206 -21.34 8.12 2.92
C ASP A 206 -21.18 7.61 4.38
N ASP A 207 -19.99 7.11 4.72
CA ASP A 207 -19.67 6.58 6.06
C ASP A 207 -19.10 7.69 6.96
N GLY A 208 -20.00 8.53 7.50
CA GLY A 208 -19.65 9.68 8.32
C GLY A 208 -18.85 9.36 9.60
N GLU A 209 -19.02 8.18 10.18
CA GLU A 209 -18.26 7.76 11.37
C GLU A 209 -16.80 7.45 11.00
N THR A 210 -16.58 6.73 9.90
CA THR A 210 -15.23 6.45 9.39
C THR A 210 -14.55 7.73 8.91
N VAL A 211 -15.30 8.67 8.31
CA VAL A 211 -14.80 10.01 7.94
C VAL A 211 -14.18 10.71 9.15
N LEU A 212 -14.93 10.86 10.24
CA LEU A 212 -14.44 11.54 11.46
C LEU A 212 -13.22 10.81 12.05
N LYS A 213 -13.24 9.48 12.11
CA LYS A 213 -12.12 8.68 12.59
C LYS A 213 -10.85 8.87 11.75
N GLN A 214 -10.96 8.93 10.42
CA GLN A 214 -9.80 9.15 9.57
C GLN A 214 -9.30 10.58 9.67
N ILE A 215 -10.18 11.58 9.81
CA ILE A 215 -9.81 12.98 10.05
C ILE A 215 -9.02 13.10 11.36
N ASP A 216 -9.52 12.56 12.47
CA ASP A 216 -8.82 12.56 13.77
C ASP A 216 -7.45 11.88 13.67
N ARG A 217 -7.39 10.77 12.93
CA ARG A 217 -6.14 10.05 12.69
C ARG A 217 -5.16 10.88 11.85
N ILE A 218 -5.63 11.57 10.82
CA ILE A 218 -4.83 12.49 10.01
C ILE A 218 -4.28 13.61 10.89
N TYR A 219 -5.11 14.25 11.70
CA TYR A 219 -4.66 15.30 12.63
C TYR A 219 -3.68 14.79 13.68
N SER A 220 -3.76 13.52 14.09
CA SER A 220 -2.80 12.95 15.04
C SER A 220 -1.36 12.91 14.52
N PHE A 221 -1.14 12.98 13.20
CA PHE A 221 0.18 13.13 12.60
C PHE A 221 0.71 14.58 12.61
N PHE A 222 -0.15 15.57 12.94
CA PHE A 222 0.17 17.00 12.98
C PHE A 222 -0.17 17.57 14.36
N PRO A 223 0.61 17.23 15.41
CA PRO A 223 0.30 17.58 16.80
C PRO A 223 0.32 19.10 17.06
N ASP A 224 1.12 19.84 16.29
CA ASP A 224 1.05 21.29 16.24
C ASP A 224 -0.09 21.65 15.27
N LYS A 225 -1.25 22.04 15.79
CA LYS A 225 -2.45 22.40 15.00
C LYS A 225 -2.24 23.56 14.00
N GLU A 226 -1.03 24.12 13.95
CA GLU A 226 -0.57 25.14 12.99
C GLU A 226 0.23 24.55 11.81
N THR A 227 0.61 23.27 11.84
CA THR A 227 1.18 22.62 10.67
C THR A 227 0.07 22.38 9.66
N ASP A 228 0.04 23.20 8.60
CA ASP A 228 -0.74 22.94 7.40
C ASP A 228 -0.58 21.47 7.03
N LEU A 229 -1.71 20.74 7.06
CA LEU A 229 -1.85 19.44 6.40
C LEU A 229 -1.13 19.59 5.06
N PRO A 230 -0.08 18.83 4.73
CA PRO A 230 0.72 19.10 3.53
C PRO A 230 -0.20 19.00 2.31
N ILE A 231 -0.75 20.14 1.91
CA ILE A 231 -1.92 20.26 1.04
C ILE A 231 -1.60 19.62 -0.29
N ASP A 232 -0.34 19.69 -0.72
CA ASP A 232 0.14 19.06 -1.94
C ASP A 232 0.05 17.53 -1.89
N LEU A 233 0.39 16.92 -0.75
CA LEU A 233 0.25 15.48 -0.54
C LEU A 233 -1.23 15.09 -0.46
N PHE A 234 -2.02 15.83 0.31
CA PHE A 234 -3.46 15.57 0.44
C PHE A 234 -4.22 15.76 -0.88
N ARG A 235 -3.85 16.79 -1.67
CA ARG A 235 -4.35 17.06 -3.02
C ARG A 235 -3.95 15.97 -4.01
N GLN A 236 -2.74 15.42 -3.87
CA GLN A 236 -2.26 14.32 -4.72
C GLN A 236 -3.01 13.00 -4.45
N TYR A 237 -3.30 12.69 -3.19
CA TYR A 237 -3.79 11.36 -2.80
C TYR A 237 -5.27 11.29 -2.39
N ALA A 238 -5.96 12.41 -2.19
CA ALA A 238 -7.41 12.46 -1.97
C ALA A 238 -8.03 13.80 -2.40
N PRO A 239 -7.99 14.15 -3.69
CA PRO A 239 -8.46 15.44 -4.19
C PRO A 239 -9.92 15.75 -3.85
N LYS A 240 -10.77 14.72 -3.79
CA LYS A 240 -12.19 14.87 -3.43
C LYS A 240 -12.39 15.11 -1.93
N ALA A 241 -11.61 14.45 -1.07
CA ALA A 241 -11.65 14.67 0.37
C ALA A 241 -11.23 16.10 0.74
N LEU A 242 -10.27 16.68 0.02
CA LEU A 242 -9.87 18.08 0.16
C LEU A 242 -11.00 19.06 -0.13
N SER A 243 -11.77 18.82 -1.19
CA SER A 243 -12.90 19.69 -1.51
C SER A 243 -13.98 19.70 -0.42
N ILE A 244 -14.13 18.62 0.34
CA ILE A 244 -15.14 18.50 1.39
C ILE A 244 -14.64 19.07 2.73
N ILE A 245 -13.35 18.95 3.04
CA ILE A 245 -12.77 19.57 4.24
C ILE A 245 -12.73 21.10 4.13
N LEU A 246 -12.54 21.63 2.92
CA LEU A 246 -12.46 23.07 2.68
C LEU A 246 -13.82 23.76 2.53
N ASN A 247 -14.92 23.02 2.47
CA ASN A 247 -16.30 23.52 2.35
C ASN A 247 -17.07 23.30 3.64
#